data_AF-A0A3N5M624-F1
#
_entry.id   AF-A0A3N5M624-F1
#
_cell.length_a   1.000
_cell.length_b   1.000
_cell.length_c   1.000
_cell.angle_alpha   90.00
_cell.angle_beta   90.00
_cell.angle_gamma   90.00
#
_symmetry.space_group_name_H-M   'P 1'
#
loop_
_entity.id
_entity.type
_entity.pdbx_description
1 polymer ?
#
loop_
_entity_poly.entity_id
_entity_poly.type
_entity_poly.pdbx_seq_one_letter_code
_entity_poly.pdbx_strand_id
1 'polypeptide(L)'
;DELRERLTALVSSVVEPHVRALLERAFDPGHEPGAAFAVAPAAVRNHHAYRHGLFELSVVVAAVAAGVAERLPTVDRDLVVAGGLLHDIGKIVSYSTDPFAPGFTDAGRLHGEIVLGHEIVRGLIDEVEGFPAELSSRLRHVIVAHHGEKEKGSPVVPMTREAVVVHYCDDMTARIAAIDDAERAASAGDRWSAFSRMLDAFVYLGDGAPADAAPGDGDTSDGPQLFPDAG
;
A
#
# COMPACT_ATOMS: atom_id res chain seq x y z
N ASP A 1 5.63 3.31 -16.70
CA ASP A 1 4.69 2.75 -17.70
C ASP A 1 4.07 1.44 -17.25
N GLU A 2 4.84 0.45 -16.80
CA GLU A 2 4.32 -0.85 -16.32
C GLU A 2 3.39 -0.82 -15.08
N LEU A 3 3.76 -0.11 -14.00
CA LEU A 3 2.91 -0.07 -12.79
C LEU A 3 1.52 0.53 -13.06
N ARG A 4 1.41 1.47 -14.01
CA ARG A 4 0.11 2.04 -14.43
C ARG A 4 -0.72 1.02 -15.20
N GLU A 5 -0.08 0.19 -16.03
CA GLU A 5 -0.76 -0.91 -16.72
C GLU A 5 -1.29 -1.94 -15.72
N ARG A 6 -0.51 -2.27 -14.68
CA ARG A 6 -0.94 -3.17 -13.59
C ARG A 6 -2.12 -2.60 -12.81
N LEU A 7 -2.07 -1.32 -12.43
CA LEU A 7 -3.23 -0.64 -11.83
C LEU A 7 -4.45 -0.76 -12.75
N THR A 8 -4.28 -0.42 -14.03
CA THR A 8 -5.37 -0.45 -15.02
C THR A 8 -5.97 -1.85 -15.16
N ALA A 9 -5.13 -2.88 -15.17
CA ALA A 9 -5.55 -4.28 -15.21
C ALA A 9 -6.33 -4.68 -13.94
N LEU A 10 -5.89 -4.27 -12.75
CA LEU A 10 -6.61 -4.52 -11.49
C LEU A 10 -7.98 -3.85 -11.51
N VAL A 11 -8.06 -2.56 -11.84
CA VAL A 11 -9.32 -1.80 -11.93
C VAL A 11 -10.26 -2.42 -12.96
N SER A 12 -9.74 -2.78 -14.14
CA SER A 12 -10.53 -3.42 -15.20
C SER A 12 -11.04 -4.82 -14.83
N SER A 13 -10.36 -5.50 -13.90
CA SER A 13 -10.75 -6.84 -13.42
C SER A 13 -11.95 -6.82 -12.46
N VAL A 14 -12.27 -5.65 -11.86
CA VAL A 14 -13.39 -5.49 -10.92
C VAL A 14 -14.71 -5.55 -11.66
N VAL A 15 -15.60 -6.49 -11.33
CA VAL A 15 -16.87 -6.70 -12.05
C VAL A 15 -17.99 -5.80 -11.53
N GLU A 16 -18.03 -5.54 -10.22
CA GLU A 16 -19.04 -4.70 -9.59
C GLU A 16 -18.94 -3.25 -10.08
N PRO A 17 -19.95 -2.73 -10.82
CA PRO A 17 -19.85 -1.45 -11.51
C PRO A 17 -19.63 -0.25 -10.58
N HIS A 18 -20.22 -0.24 -9.39
CA HIS A 18 -20.04 0.88 -8.46
C HIS A 18 -18.62 0.92 -7.89
N VAL A 19 -18.04 -0.24 -7.58
CA VAL A 19 -16.64 -0.34 -7.14
C VAL A 19 -15.70 0.09 -8.26
N ARG A 20 -15.93 -0.38 -9.49
CA ARG A 20 -15.11 0.00 -10.64
C ARG A 20 -15.14 1.51 -10.88
N ALA A 21 -16.34 2.11 -10.92
CA ALA A 21 -16.50 3.55 -11.11
C ALA A 21 -15.79 4.36 -10.02
N LEU A 22 -15.87 3.91 -8.77
CA LEU A 22 -15.14 4.52 -7.66
C LEU A 22 -13.62 4.45 -7.85
N LEU A 23 -13.06 3.31 -8.27
CA LEU A 23 -11.63 3.16 -8.50
C LEU A 23 -11.13 3.96 -9.70
N GLU A 24 -11.89 3.97 -10.80
CA GLU A 24 -11.58 4.79 -11.98
C GLU A 24 -11.49 6.27 -11.61
N ARG A 25 -12.38 6.74 -10.72
CA ARG A 25 -12.36 8.10 -10.21
C ARG A 25 -11.22 8.36 -9.22
N ALA A 26 -10.97 7.43 -8.31
CA ALA A 26 -9.90 7.54 -7.31
C ALA A 26 -8.50 7.64 -7.93
N PHE A 27 -8.29 6.98 -9.08
CA PHE A 27 -6.99 6.89 -9.73
C PHE A 27 -6.90 7.63 -11.07
N ASP A 28 -7.86 8.50 -11.38
CA ASP A 28 -7.77 9.38 -12.55
C ASP A 28 -6.58 10.33 -12.38
N PRO A 29 -5.52 10.24 -13.22
CA PRO A 29 -4.35 11.10 -13.09
C PRO A 29 -4.63 12.58 -13.42
N GLY A 30 -5.76 12.90 -14.04
CA GLY A 30 -6.18 14.26 -14.37
C GLY A 30 -6.92 14.98 -13.23
N HIS A 31 -7.29 14.27 -12.16
CA HIS A 31 -8.10 14.81 -11.07
C HIS A 31 -7.56 14.36 -9.70
N GLU A 32 -7.93 15.09 -8.65
CA GLU A 32 -7.71 14.62 -7.28
C GLU A 32 -8.77 13.55 -6.92
N PRO A 33 -8.41 12.50 -6.15
CA PRO A 33 -7.12 12.29 -5.49
C PRO A 33 -6.04 11.61 -6.36
N GLY A 34 -6.35 11.21 -7.59
CA GLY A 34 -5.45 10.39 -8.42
C GLY A 34 -4.11 11.07 -8.77
N ALA A 35 -4.13 12.39 -9.00
CA ALA A 35 -2.91 13.18 -9.22
C ALA A 35 -1.95 13.13 -8.01
N ALA A 36 -2.46 13.37 -6.79
CA ALA A 36 -1.65 13.28 -5.57
C ALA A 36 -1.22 11.84 -5.27
N PHE A 37 -2.11 10.86 -5.45
CA PHE A 37 -1.83 9.44 -5.22
C PHE A 37 -0.66 8.94 -6.05
N ALA A 38 -0.58 9.36 -7.31
CA ALA A 38 0.51 8.97 -8.21
C ALA A 38 1.89 9.39 -7.69
N VAL A 39 2.01 10.46 -6.90
CA VAL A 39 3.31 11.03 -6.50
C VAL A 39 3.60 10.91 -5.00
N ALA A 40 2.63 10.49 -4.20
CA ALA A 40 2.76 10.41 -2.75
C ALA A 40 3.75 9.31 -2.30
N PRO A 41 4.52 9.55 -1.22
CA PRO A 41 5.29 8.51 -0.56
C PRO A 41 4.38 7.58 0.28
N ALA A 42 4.79 6.33 0.50
CA ALA A 42 4.05 5.40 1.38
C ALA A 42 4.54 5.43 2.84
N ALA A 43 5.67 6.08 3.12
CA ALA A 43 6.24 6.19 4.46
C ALA A 43 7.07 7.49 4.62
N VAL A 44 7.34 7.88 5.87
CA VAL A 44 8.16 9.07 6.18
C VAL A 44 9.65 8.74 6.34
N ARG A 45 10.01 7.53 6.79
CA ARG A 45 11.41 7.13 7.09
C ARG A 45 11.77 5.67 6.77
N ASN A 46 10.88 4.90 6.14
CA ASN A 46 11.05 3.46 5.88
C ASN A 46 10.96 3.16 4.36
N HIS A 47 10.90 1.87 3.97
CA HIS A 47 10.59 1.43 2.60
C HIS A 47 9.43 2.24 2.00
N HIS A 48 9.55 2.60 0.72
CA HIS A 48 8.60 3.48 0.02
C HIS A 48 8.52 4.94 0.51
N ALA A 49 9.51 5.45 1.27
CA ALA A 49 9.67 6.88 1.55
C ALA A 49 10.24 7.68 0.36
N TYR A 50 9.82 7.33 -0.85
CA TYR A 50 10.18 8.01 -2.10
C TYR A 50 8.92 8.36 -2.88
N ARG A 51 9.05 9.28 -3.84
CA ARG A 51 7.95 9.70 -4.73
C ARG A 51 7.34 8.46 -5.40
N HIS A 52 6.02 8.37 -5.48
CA HIS A 52 5.27 7.21 -6.02
C HIS A 52 5.30 5.93 -5.15
N GLY A 53 5.93 5.96 -3.96
CA GLY A 53 5.99 4.78 -3.11
C GLY A 53 4.61 4.25 -2.70
N LEU A 54 3.63 5.15 -2.45
CA LEU A 54 2.26 4.76 -2.11
C LEU A 54 1.58 4.00 -3.25
N PHE A 55 1.78 4.48 -4.47
CA PHE A 55 1.23 3.90 -5.68
C PHE A 55 1.73 2.47 -5.88
N GLU A 56 3.05 2.27 -5.77
CA GLU A 56 3.66 0.96 -5.90
C GLU A 56 3.16 -0.02 -4.85
N LEU A 57 3.21 0.37 -3.56
CA LEU A 57 2.75 -0.48 -2.46
C LEU A 57 1.28 -0.90 -2.64
N SER A 58 0.41 0.04 -2.97
CA SER A 58 -1.03 -0.23 -3.12
C SER A 58 -1.31 -1.20 -4.27
N VAL A 59 -0.59 -1.08 -5.39
CA VAL A 59 -0.71 -2.03 -6.52
C VAL A 59 -0.19 -3.41 -6.13
N VAL A 60 0.92 -3.51 -5.41
CA VAL A 60 1.47 -4.78 -4.91
C VAL A 60 0.47 -5.47 -3.98
N VAL A 61 0.00 -4.76 -2.95
CA VAL A 61 -0.96 -5.29 -1.97
C VAL A 61 -2.24 -5.75 -2.67
N ALA A 62 -2.80 -4.94 -3.55
CA ALA A 62 -4.00 -5.31 -4.30
C ALA A 62 -3.81 -6.54 -5.19
N ALA A 63 -2.66 -6.66 -5.88
CA ALA A 63 -2.36 -7.81 -6.73
C ALA A 63 -2.21 -9.10 -5.92
N VAL A 64 -1.46 -9.06 -4.81
CA VAL A 64 -1.29 -10.21 -3.90
C VAL A 64 -2.64 -10.62 -3.31
N ALA A 65 -3.40 -9.64 -2.81
CA ALA A 65 -4.69 -9.88 -2.18
C ALA A 65 -5.72 -10.42 -3.18
N ALA A 66 -5.72 -9.95 -4.42
CA ALA A 66 -6.56 -10.48 -5.50
C ALA A 66 -6.25 -11.97 -5.76
N GLY A 67 -4.97 -12.34 -5.84
CA GLY A 67 -4.56 -13.73 -5.99
C GLY A 67 -4.96 -14.62 -4.81
N VAL A 68 -4.93 -14.09 -3.58
CA VAL A 68 -5.45 -14.80 -2.40
C VAL A 68 -6.97 -14.99 -2.50
N ALA A 69 -7.70 -13.93 -2.85
CA ALA A 69 -9.16 -13.96 -2.97
C ALA A 69 -9.66 -14.95 -4.04
N GLU A 70 -8.92 -15.10 -5.15
CA GLU A 70 -9.23 -16.11 -6.20
C GLU A 70 -9.28 -17.54 -5.68
N ARG A 71 -8.59 -17.83 -4.57
CA ARG A 71 -8.55 -19.16 -3.94
C ARG A 71 -9.57 -19.32 -2.81
N LEU A 72 -10.33 -18.27 -2.51
CA LEU A 72 -11.27 -18.21 -1.39
C LEU A 72 -12.67 -17.84 -1.91
N PRO A 73 -13.50 -18.81 -2.34
CA PRO A 73 -14.78 -18.55 -3.00
C PRO A 73 -15.81 -17.76 -2.17
N THR A 74 -15.57 -17.60 -0.88
CA THR A 74 -16.45 -16.86 0.04
C THR A 74 -16.02 -15.40 0.24
N VAL A 75 -14.91 -14.99 -0.38
CA VAL A 75 -14.35 -13.64 -0.33
C VAL A 75 -14.78 -12.88 -1.57
N ASP A 76 -15.24 -11.65 -1.36
CA ASP A 76 -15.56 -10.71 -2.42
C ASP A 76 -14.28 -10.12 -3.01
N ARG A 77 -13.82 -10.67 -4.13
CA ARG A 77 -12.57 -10.27 -4.79
C ARG A 77 -12.57 -8.80 -5.19
N ASP A 78 -13.71 -8.26 -5.61
CA ASP A 78 -13.82 -6.87 -6.07
C ASP A 78 -13.58 -5.89 -4.92
N LEU A 79 -14.15 -6.18 -3.74
CA LEU A 79 -13.87 -5.43 -2.52
C LEU A 79 -12.43 -5.62 -2.01
N VAL A 80 -11.81 -6.80 -2.22
CA VAL A 80 -10.40 -7.00 -1.87
C VAL A 80 -9.49 -6.14 -2.76
N VAL A 81 -9.73 -6.10 -4.07
CA VAL A 81 -8.97 -5.25 -4.99
C VAL A 81 -9.15 -3.78 -4.61
N ALA A 82 -10.38 -3.33 -4.40
CA ALA A 82 -10.65 -1.95 -4.01
C ALA A 82 -10.03 -1.60 -2.66
N GLY A 83 -10.17 -2.48 -1.66
CA GLY A 83 -9.57 -2.33 -0.36
C GLY A 83 -8.04 -2.27 -0.43
N GLY A 84 -7.40 -3.17 -1.16
CA GLY A 84 -5.95 -3.18 -1.35
C GLY A 84 -5.44 -1.93 -2.05
N LEU A 85 -6.16 -1.39 -3.03
CA LEU A 85 -5.76 -0.16 -3.71
C LEU A 85 -5.97 1.11 -2.87
N LEU A 86 -6.98 1.12 -1.99
CA LEU A 86 -7.41 2.33 -1.27
C LEU A 86 -7.03 2.36 0.21
N HIS A 87 -6.57 1.26 0.81
CA HIS A 87 -6.38 1.13 2.27
C HIS A 87 -5.58 2.31 2.86
N ASP A 88 -4.54 2.73 2.13
CA ASP A 88 -3.59 3.75 2.54
C ASP A 88 -3.77 5.11 1.84
N ILE A 89 -4.90 5.33 1.15
CA ILE A 89 -5.13 6.57 0.37
C ILE A 89 -5.03 7.85 1.22
N GLY A 90 -5.24 7.77 2.54
CA GLY A 90 -5.07 8.91 3.44
C GLY A 90 -3.64 9.45 3.53
N LYS A 91 -2.64 8.68 3.09
CA LYS A 91 -1.23 9.12 3.06
C LYS A 91 -1.00 10.30 2.12
N ILE A 92 -1.83 10.48 1.08
CA ILE A 92 -1.75 11.63 0.16
C ILE A 92 -1.96 12.98 0.85
N VAL A 93 -2.69 12.98 1.98
CA VAL A 93 -2.94 14.17 2.80
C VAL A 93 -2.04 14.16 4.05
N SER A 94 -1.72 12.97 4.55
CA SER A 94 -0.98 12.82 5.81
C SER A 94 0.49 13.16 5.69
N TYR A 95 1.08 12.93 4.51
CA TYR A 95 2.50 13.12 4.28
C TYR A 95 2.77 14.33 3.40
N SER A 96 3.83 15.05 3.75
CA SER A 96 4.34 16.15 2.94
C SER A 96 4.94 15.61 1.65
N THR A 97 4.54 16.19 0.52
CA THR A 97 5.15 15.96 -0.78
C THR A 97 6.25 16.99 -1.10
N ASP A 98 6.51 17.95 -0.20
CA ASP A 98 7.58 18.92 -0.32
C ASP A 98 8.95 18.24 -0.07
N PRO A 99 9.83 18.14 -1.08
CA PRO A 99 11.15 17.53 -0.92
C PRO A 99 12.03 18.24 0.10
N PHE A 100 11.78 19.52 0.38
CA PHE A 100 12.53 20.33 1.34
C PHE A 100 11.96 20.25 2.76
N ALA A 101 10.75 19.69 2.92
CA ALA A 101 10.10 19.50 4.20
C ALA A 101 9.45 18.10 4.29
N PRO A 102 10.23 17.01 4.23
CA PRO A 102 9.71 15.65 4.36
C PRO A 102 9.18 15.41 5.78
N GLY A 103 8.02 14.79 5.90
CA GLY A 103 7.38 14.59 7.20
C GLY A 103 5.87 14.44 7.12
N PHE A 104 5.23 14.50 8.29
CA PHE A 104 3.77 14.58 8.39
C PHE A 104 3.30 16.02 8.20
N THR A 105 2.17 16.18 7.50
CA THR A 105 1.41 17.44 7.50
C THR A 105 0.71 17.65 8.85
N ASP A 106 0.18 18.85 9.09
CA ASP A 106 -0.63 19.12 10.28
C ASP A 106 -1.86 18.19 10.34
N ALA A 107 -2.53 17.98 9.20
CA ALA A 107 -3.65 17.04 9.10
C ALA A 107 -3.21 15.61 9.42
N GLY A 108 -2.07 15.16 8.89
CA GLY A 108 -1.51 13.85 9.19
C GLY A 108 -1.20 13.66 10.68
N ARG A 109 -0.68 14.68 11.36
CA ARG A 109 -0.40 14.62 12.80
C ARG A 109 -1.66 14.68 13.67
N LEU A 110 -2.65 15.47 13.27
CA LEU A 110 -3.87 15.69 14.05
C LEU A 110 -4.90 14.58 13.88
N HIS A 111 -5.07 14.07 12.66
CA HIS A 111 -6.14 13.14 12.31
C HIS A 111 -5.64 11.73 11.97
N GLY A 112 -4.41 11.61 11.47
CA GLY A 112 -3.85 10.33 11.04
C GLY A 112 -4.42 9.84 9.70
N GLU A 113 -3.65 8.98 9.02
CA GLU A 113 -3.95 8.53 7.67
C GLU A 113 -5.22 7.69 7.55
N ILE A 114 -5.56 6.88 8.55
CA ILE A 114 -6.76 6.03 8.51
C ILE A 114 -8.03 6.89 8.48
N VAL A 115 -8.10 7.93 9.31
CA VAL A 115 -9.26 8.83 9.37
C VAL A 115 -9.37 9.61 8.07
N LEU A 116 -8.26 10.17 7.59
CA LEU A 116 -8.21 10.92 6.33
C LEU A 116 -8.56 10.04 5.13
N GLY A 117 -8.07 8.81 5.09
CA GLY A 117 -8.39 7.83 4.05
C GLY A 117 -9.87 7.46 4.05
N HIS A 118 -10.46 7.23 5.23
CA HIS A 118 -11.89 7.00 5.37
C HIS A 118 -12.73 8.20 4.86
N GLU A 119 -12.31 9.43 5.13
CA GLU A 119 -12.98 10.64 4.64
C GLU A 119 -12.90 10.75 3.10
N ILE A 120 -11.72 10.52 2.51
CA ILE A 120 -11.52 10.53 1.06
C ILE A 120 -12.41 9.48 0.39
N VAL A 121 -12.38 8.24 0.89
CA VAL A 121 -13.19 7.13 0.34
C VAL A 121 -14.68 7.43 0.47
N ARG A 122 -15.13 8.01 1.60
CA ARG A 122 -16.54 8.43 1.72
C ARG A 122 -16.91 9.47 0.67
N GLY A 123 -16.07 10.49 0.47
CA GLY A 123 -16.30 11.51 -0.56
C GLY A 123 -16.40 10.91 -1.96
N LEU A 124 -15.49 10.00 -2.33
CA LEU A 124 -15.54 9.28 -3.61
C LEU A 124 -16.81 8.43 -3.77
N ILE A 125 -17.27 7.78 -2.70
CA ILE A 125 -18.53 7.02 -2.70
C ILE A 125 -19.73 7.94 -2.97
N ASP A 126 -19.76 9.11 -2.32
CA ASP A 126 -20.86 10.07 -2.45
C ASP A 126 -20.98 10.65 -3.88
N GLU A 127 -19.90 10.58 -4.67
CA GLU A 127 -19.85 11.02 -6.07
C GLU A 127 -20.30 9.94 -7.06
N VAL A 128 -20.45 8.68 -6.63
CA VAL A 128 -20.96 7.59 -7.46
C VAL A 128 -22.46 7.42 -7.19
N GLU A 129 -23.27 7.79 -8.18
CA GLU A 129 -24.73 7.71 -8.07
C GLU A 129 -25.20 6.28 -7.74
N GLY A 130 -26.05 6.16 -6.73
CA GLY A 130 -26.67 4.88 -6.36
C GLY A 130 -25.75 3.89 -5.66
N PHE A 131 -24.56 4.31 -5.19
CA PHE A 131 -23.61 3.40 -4.52
C PHE A 131 -24.28 2.62 -3.37
N PRO A 132 -24.29 1.26 -3.41
CA PRO A 132 -25.00 0.46 -2.40
C PRO A 132 -24.48 0.69 -0.98
N ALA A 133 -25.38 0.93 -0.03
CA ALA A 133 -25.03 1.22 1.36
C ALA A 133 -24.21 0.09 2.03
N GLU A 134 -24.54 -1.17 1.72
CA GLU A 134 -23.80 -2.34 2.25
C GLU A 134 -22.37 -2.41 1.71
N LEU A 135 -22.20 -2.17 0.40
CA LEU A 135 -20.89 -2.13 -0.24
C LEU A 135 -20.04 -0.99 0.34
N SER A 136 -20.65 0.18 0.57
CA SER A 136 -20.00 1.34 1.20
C SER A 136 -19.53 1.00 2.61
N SER A 137 -20.38 0.35 3.40
CA SER A 137 -20.05 -0.08 4.76
C SER A 137 -18.85 -1.03 4.79
N ARG A 138 -18.89 -2.08 3.94
CA ARG A 138 -17.81 -3.08 3.87
C ARG A 138 -16.49 -2.49 3.38
N LEU A 139 -16.50 -1.67 2.33
CA LEU A 139 -15.28 -1.04 1.82
C LEU A 139 -14.65 -0.11 2.86
N ARG A 140 -15.45 0.78 3.46
CA ARG A 140 -14.95 1.66 4.53
C ARG A 140 -14.44 0.86 5.74
N HIS A 141 -15.06 -0.28 6.05
CA HIS A 141 -14.56 -1.18 7.10
C HIS A 141 -13.16 -1.71 6.78
N VAL A 142 -12.86 -2.04 5.51
CA VAL A 142 -11.49 -2.39 5.11
C VAL A 142 -10.53 -1.25 5.45
N ILE A 143 -10.88 -0.01 5.08
CA ILE A 143 -10.02 1.16 5.33
C ILE A 143 -9.78 1.37 6.83
N VAL A 144 -10.81 1.30 7.69
CA VAL A 144 -10.62 1.56 9.13
C VAL A 144 -10.05 0.39 9.91
N ALA A 145 -9.87 -0.79 9.29
CA ALA A 145 -9.43 -2.01 9.95
C ALA A 145 -8.10 -2.57 9.45
N HIS A 146 -7.53 -2.03 8.37
CA HIS A 146 -6.43 -2.67 7.65
C HIS A 146 -5.12 -2.79 8.46
N HIS A 147 -4.92 -2.01 9.52
CA HIS A 147 -3.79 -2.19 10.46
C HIS A 147 -3.93 -3.43 11.36
N GLY A 148 -5.10 -4.08 11.37
CA GLY A 148 -5.34 -5.36 12.03
C GLY A 148 -5.63 -5.26 13.52
N GLU A 149 -4.62 -4.86 14.29
CA GLU A 149 -4.63 -4.86 15.75
C GLU A 149 -4.70 -3.43 16.30
N LYS A 150 -5.39 -3.25 17.43
CA LYS A 150 -5.51 -1.92 18.06
C LYS A 150 -4.16 -1.42 18.58
N GLU A 151 -3.34 -2.34 19.03
CA GLU A 151 -1.97 -2.14 19.50
C GLU A 151 -1.05 -1.64 18.37
N LYS A 152 -1.39 -1.95 17.10
CA LYS A 152 -0.72 -1.45 15.89
C LYS A 152 -1.36 -0.15 15.35
N GLY A 153 -2.25 0.48 16.13
CA GLY A 153 -2.89 1.74 15.78
C GLY A 153 -4.18 1.59 14.95
N SER A 154 -4.69 0.37 14.75
CA SER A 154 -5.97 0.17 14.06
C SER A 154 -7.15 0.67 14.91
N PRO A 155 -8.06 1.51 14.39
CA PRO A 155 -9.28 1.90 15.11
C PRO A 155 -10.15 0.70 15.51
N VAL A 156 -10.29 -0.26 14.60
CA VAL A 156 -11.06 -1.50 14.78
C VAL A 156 -10.31 -2.68 14.17
N VAL A 157 -10.69 -3.90 14.57
CA VAL A 157 -10.11 -5.11 13.98
C VAL A 157 -10.82 -5.48 12.68
N PRO A 158 -10.17 -6.24 11.78
CA PRO A 158 -10.84 -6.83 10.61
C PRO A 158 -12.02 -7.71 11.03
N MET A 159 -13.22 -7.40 10.54
CA MET A 159 -14.48 -8.09 10.87
C MET A 159 -15.19 -8.63 9.62
N THR A 160 -14.67 -8.32 8.43
CA THR A 160 -15.12 -8.88 7.15
C THR A 160 -14.00 -9.74 6.57
N ARG A 161 -14.35 -10.69 5.70
CA ARG A 161 -13.35 -11.56 5.06
C ARG A 161 -12.38 -10.73 4.22
N GLU A 162 -12.89 -9.71 3.56
CA GLU A 162 -12.13 -8.81 2.71
C GLU A 162 -11.12 -8.00 3.53
N ALA A 163 -11.53 -7.46 4.68
CA ALA A 163 -10.64 -6.73 5.57
C ALA A 163 -9.54 -7.64 6.15
N VAL A 164 -9.88 -8.90 6.47
CA VAL A 164 -8.90 -9.88 6.93
C VAL A 164 -7.85 -10.15 5.85
N VAL A 165 -8.29 -10.37 4.61
CA VAL A 165 -7.38 -10.63 3.48
C VAL A 165 -6.48 -9.42 3.23
N VAL A 166 -7.04 -8.22 3.14
CA VAL A 166 -6.26 -6.99 2.88
C VAL A 166 -5.26 -6.73 4.00
N HIS A 167 -5.67 -6.83 5.27
CA HIS A 167 -4.76 -6.66 6.41
C HIS A 167 -3.55 -7.58 6.33
N TYR A 168 -3.77 -8.89 6.16
CA TYR A 168 -2.66 -9.84 6.15
C TYR A 168 -1.78 -9.71 4.90
N CYS A 169 -2.34 -9.31 3.75
CA CYS A 169 -1.54 -9.07 2.55
C CYS A 169 -0.68 -7.80 2.69
N ASP A 170 -1.21 -6.76 3.32
CA ASP A 170 -0.48 -5.54 3.62
C ASP A 170 0.66 -5.79 4.64
N ASP A 171 0.36 -6.38 5.81
CA ASP A 171 1.36 -6.71 6.84
C ASP A 171 2.45 -7.65 6.28
N MET A 172 2.07 -8.66 5.50
CA MET A 172 3.02 -9.55 4.84
C MET A 172 3.93 -8.80 3.87
N THR A 173 3.36 -7.94 3.01
CA THR A 173 4.14 -7.16 2.03
C THR A 173 5.12 -6.23 2.74
N ALA A 174 4.69 -5.56 3.81
CA ALA A 174 5.54 -4.69 4.60
C ALA A 174 6.68 -5.47 5.32
N ARG A 175 6.42 -6.70 5.78
CA ARG A 175 7.44 -7.57 6.36
C ARG A 175 8.47 -8.06 5.34
N ILE A 176 8.03 -8.43 4.13
CA ILE A 176 8.95 -8.81 3.05
C ILE A 176 9.82 -7.62 2.65
N ALA A 177 9.23 -6.43 2.48
CA ALA A 177 10.00 -5.22 2.20
C ALA A 177 11.05 -4.92 3.30
N ALA A 178 10.73 -5.19 4.57
CA ALA A 178 11.68 -5.05 5.66
C ALA A 178 12.82 -6.09 5.64
N ILE A 179 12.59 -7.27 5.05
CA ILE A 179 13.64 -8.27 4.78
C ILE A 179 14.53 -7.77 3.64
N ASP A 180 13.94 -7.31 2.53
CA ASP A 180 14.68 -6.80 1.37
C ASP A 180 15.59 -5.61 1.76
N ASP A 181 15.08 -4.70 2.61
CA ASP A 181 15.87 -3.60 3.17
C ASP A 181 17.03 -4.08 4.03
N ALA A 182 16.79 -5.10 4.86
CA ALA A 182 17.80 -5.67 5.73
C ALA A 182 18.91 -6.38 4.92
N GLU A 183 18.55 -7.04 3.81
CA GLU A 183 19.50 -7.65 2.87
C GLU A 183 20.35 -6.59 2.16
N ARG A 184 19.73 -5.50 1.65
CA ARG A 184 20.45 -4.39 1.00
C ARG A 184 21.40 -3.65 1.94
N ALA A 185 21.06 -3.55 3.22
CA ALA A 185 21.87 -2.85 4.21
C ALA A 185 23.01 -3.70 4.79
N ALA A 186 23.04 -5.01 4.53
CA ALA A 186 24.04 -5.91 5.06
C ALA A 186 25.40 -5.75 4.35
N SER A 187 26.49 -6.02 5.08
CA SER A 187 27.83 -6.03 4.49
C SER A 187 28.13 -7.36 3.82
N ALA A 188 29.04 -7.36 2.84
CA ALA A 188 29.50 -8.59 2.20
C ALA A 188 30.04 -9.58 3.26
N GLY A 189 29.50 -10.80 3.25
CA GLY A 189 29.84 -11.86 4.21
C GLY A 189 29.01 -11.89 5.48
N ASP A 190 28.11 -10.91 5.70
CA ASP A 190 27.15 -10.99 6.80
C ASP A 190 26.14 -12.12 6.56
N ARG A 191 25.90 -12.92 7.60
CA ARG A 191 24.88 -13.98 7.59
C ARG A 191 23.59 -13.57 8.31
N TRP A 192 23.63 -12.43 8.98
CA TRP A 192 22.54 -11.86 9.75
C TRP A 192 22.52 -10.34 9.57
N SER A 193 21.34 -9.76 9.45
CA SER A 193 21.17 -8.30 9.40
C SER A 193 21.32 -7.65 10.78
N ALA A 194 21.27 -6.32 10.83
CA ALA A 194 20.89 -5.61 12.06
C ALA A 194 19.45 -5.95 12.48
N PHE A 195 19.11 -5.69 13.75
CA PHE A 195 17.77 -5.96 14.27
C PHE A 195 16.70 -5.13 13.55
N SER A 196 15.71 -5.79 12.95
CA SER A 196 14.55 -5.15 12.32
C SER A 196 13.42 -5.00 13.32
N ARG A 197 13.05 -3.75 13.64
CA ARG A 197 11.90 -3.46 14.51
C ARG A 197 10.57 -3.89 13.89
N MET A 198 10.46 -3.84 12.56
CA MET A 198 9.26 -4.27 11.84
C MET A 198 9.02 -5.78 12.01
N LEU A 199 10.10 -6.56 12.02
CA LEU A 199 10.04 -8.02 12.16
C LEU A 199 10.12 -8.50 13.60
N ASP A 200 10.57 -7.64 14.52
CA ASP A 200 10.98 -8.01 15.88
C ASP A 200 12.03 -9.15 15.87
N ALA A 201 12.95 -9.10 14.90
CA ALA A 201 13.91 -10.16 14.64
C ALA A 201 15.16 -9.67 13.90
N PHE A 202 16.21 -10.50 13.92
CA PHE A 202 17.32 -10.41 12.97
C PHE A 202 16.97 -11.22 11.72
N VAL A 203 17.23 -10.67 10.53
CA VAL A 203 17.01 -11.37 9.26
C VAL A 203 18.18 -12.29 8.99
N TYR A 204 17.90 -13.54 8.65
CA TYR A 204 18.91 -14.50 8.21
C TYR A 204 19.16 -14.33 6.71
N LEU A 205 20.41 -14.01 6.35
CA LEU A 205 20.81 -13.65 4.98
C LEU A 205 21.39 -14.83 4.19
N GLY A 206 21.56 -15.98 4.84
CA GLY A 206 22.21 -17.13 4.21
C GLY A 206 23.70 -16.90 3.93
N ASP A 207 24.17 -17.45 2.81
CA ASP A 207 25.57 -17.37 2.36
C ASP A 207 25.77 -16.29 1.27
N GLY A 208 24.81 -15.39 1.08
CA GLY A 208 24.80 -14.45 -0.05
C GLY A 208 24.25 -13.07 0.27
N ALA A 209 25.05 -12.24 0.94
CA ALA A 209 25.14 -10.84 0.51
C ALA A 209 26.15 -10.83 -0.65
N PRO A 210 25.78 -10.45 -1.89
CA PRO A 210 26.71 -10.50 -3.02
C PRO A 210 27.94 -9.65 -2.72
N ALA A 211 29.13 -10.22 -2.93
CA ALA A 211 30.41 -9.63 -2.55
C ALA A 211 30.83 -8.40 -3.38
N ASP A 212 29.98 -7.86 -4.26
CA ASP A 212 30.37 -6.86 -5.27
C ASP A 212 29.38 -5.68 -5.43
N ALA A 213 28.65 -5.27 -4.38
CA ALA A 213 28.01 -3.96 -4.39
C ALA A 213 29.05 -2.89 -4.01
N ALA A 214 29.80 -2.39 -4.99
CA ALA A 214 30.56 -1.14 -4.84
C ALA A 214 29.61 -0.02 -4.33
N PRO A 215 30.08 0.96 -3.55
CA PRO A 215 29.25 2.09 -3.19
C PRO A 215 28.88 2.85 -4.47
N GLY A 216 27.64 2.68 -4.92
CA GLY A 216 27.09 3.44 -6.03
C GLY A 216 27.01 4.90 -5.61
N ASP A 217 27.69 5.77 -6.35
CA ASP A 217 27.54 7.22 -6.22
C ASP A 217 26.05 7.59 -6.31
N GLY A 218 25.61 8.39 -5.35
CA GLY A 218 24.21 8.68 -5.13
C GLY A 218 23.51 9.30 -6.34
N ASP A 219 22.50 8.59 -6.83
CA ASP A 219 21.28 9.17 -7.38
C ASP A 219 20.10 8.27 -6.99
N THR A 220 19.40 8.62 -5.90
CA THR A 220 18.29 7.83 -5.33
C THR A 220 16.94 8.24 -5.92
N SER A 221 16.84 8.34 -7.26
CA SER A 221 15.57 8.67 -7.92
C SER A 221 14.70 7.47 -8.26
N ASP A 222 15.27 6.26 -8.37
CA ASP A 222 14.52 5.04 -8.63
C ASP A 222 14.51 4.13 -7.40
N GLY A 223 13.30 3.89 -6.87
CA GLY A 223 13.05 2.94 -5.80
C GLY A 223 13.22 1.49 -6.26
N PRO A 224 13.28 0.53 -5.31
CA PRO A 224 13.51 -0.87 -5.63
C PRO A 224 12.34 -1.47 -6.41
N GLN A 225 12.63 -2.21 -7.49
CA GLN A 225 11.61 -2.96 -8.23
C GLN A 225 11.16 -4.20 -7.42
N LEU A 226 9.93 -4.18 -6.92
CA LEU A 226 9.30 -5.31 -6.22
C LEU A 226 8.80 -6.44 -7.13
N PHE A 227 9.02 -6.33 -8.44
CA PHE A 227 8.57 -7.31 -9.40
C PHE A 227 9.72 -7.74 -10.33
N PRO A 228 9.83 -9.03 -10.66
CA PRO A 228 10.72 -9.46 -11.74
C PRO A 228 10.21 -8.92 -13.07
N ASP A 229 11.14 -8.55 -13.97
CA ASP A 229 10.84 -8.14 -15.34
C ASP A 229 9.93 -9.18 -16.01
N ALA A 230 8.88 -8.69 -16.68
CA ALA A 230 7.99 -9.54 -17.47
C ALA A 230 8.76 -10.09 -18.69
N GLY A 231 9.13 -11.38 -18.62
CA GLY A 231 9.68 -12.14 -19.75
C GLY A 231 8.63 -12.57 -20.77
#